data_AF-A0A2M8CHR4-F1
#
_entry.id   AF-A0A2M8CHR4-F1
#
_cell.length_a   1.000
_cell.length_b   1.000
_cell.length_c   1.000
_cell.angle_alpha   90.00
_cell.angle_beta   90.00
_cell.angle_gamma   90.00
#
_symmetry.space_group_name_H-M   'P 1'
#
loop_
_entity.id
_entity.type
_entity.pdbx_description
1 polymer ?
#
loop_
_entity_poly.entity_id
_entity_poly.type
_entity_poly.pdbx_seq_one_letter_code
_entity_poly.pdbx_strand_id
1 'polypeptide(L)'
;RMWIICYGNGILFYDCVIMILTFVVNFKNMKKEDIENRVLEILKKVLGLINETSKHLNKQDIETWDSLKHIMIIAEIEMEFDIQFEPEEIVEMDSSGEIVRVITKKQ
;
A
#
# COMPACT_ATOMS: atom_id res chain seq x y z
N ARG A 1 2.06 -4.43 -46.10
CA ARG A 1 0.63 -4.26 -46.46
C ARG A 1 -0.06 -3.58 -45.27
N MET A 2 0.06 -2.26 -45.14
CA MET A 2 -0.85 -1.24 -45.71
C MET A 2 -2.25 -1.37 -45.07
N TRP A 3 -2.46 -0.78 -43.88
CA TRP A 3 -3.12 0.51 -43.57
C TRP A 3 -4.66 0.48 -43.69
N ILE A 4 -5.39 0.81 -42.60
CA ILE A 4 -6.26 2.00 -42.48
C ILE A 4 -6.80 2.13 -41.03
N ILE A 5 -6.22 3.10 -40.33
CA ILE A 5 -6.76 4.16 -39.45
C ILE A 5 -8.26 4.10 -39.07
N CYS A 6 -8.56 4.31 -37.78
CA CYS A 6 -9.59 5.27 -37.35
C CYS A 6 -9.25 5.82 -35.95
N TYR A 7 -8.64 7.02 -35.91
CA TYR A 7 -8.80 7.93 -34.79
C TYR A 7 -10.26 8.39 -34.78
N GLY A 8 -10.99 8.06 -33.71
CA GLY A 8 -12.38 8.44 -33.54
C GLY A 8 -12.74 8.43 -32.06
N ASN A 9 -12.44 9.54 -31.37
CA ASN A 9 -12.95 9.90 -30.05
C ASN A 9 -12.75 8.86 -28.93
N GLY A 10 -11.64 8.97 -28.19
CA GLY A 10 -11.47 8.27 -26.92
C GLY A 10 -10.01 8.18 -26.49
N ILE A 11 -9.46 9.27 -25.95
CA ILE A 11 -8.29 9.21 -25.08
C ILE A 11 -8.73 8.43 -23.83
N LEU A 12 -8.67 7.10 -23.80
CA LEU A 12 -8.95 6.30 -22.59
C LEU A 12 -8.41 4.85 -22.70
N PHE A 13 -7.14 4.64 -23.06
CA PHE A 13 -6.54 3.30 -22.83
C PHE A 13 -5.09 3.35 -22.40
N TYR A 14 -4.30 4.29 -22.91
CA TYR A 14 -2.94 4.48 -22.41
C TYR A 14 -2.91 5.06 -21.00
N ASP A 15 -3.90 5.87 -20.59
CA ASP A 15 -3.96 6.35 -19.20
C ASP A 15 -4.29 5.22 -18.21
N CYS A 16 -5.12 4.25 -18.58
CA CYS A 16 -5.48 3.14 -17.68
C CYS A 16 -4.32 2.15 -17.54
N VAL A 17 -3.58 1.89 -18.62
CA VAL A 17 -2.40 1.03 -18.62
C VAL A 17 -1.20 1.73 -17.95
N ILE A 18 -1.00 3.04 -18.15
CA ILE A 18 0.00 3.84 -17.43
C ILE A 18 -0.35 3.97 -15.94
N MET A 19 -1.62 4.04 -15.55
CA MET A 19 -2.04 4.07 -14.14
C MET A 19 -1.73 2.76 -13.41
N ILE A 20 -1.81 1.62 -14.10
CA ILE A 20 -1.41 0.31 -13.56
C ILE A 20 0.12 0.14 -13.59
N LEU A 21 0.82 0.66 -14.61
CA LEU A 21 2.28 0.53 -14.73
C LEU A 21 3.06 1.49 -13.81
N THR A 22 2.51 2.65 -13.46
CA THR A 22 3.13 3.54 -12.47
C THR A 22 2.99 3.00 -11.05
N PHE A 23 2.04 2.09 -10.80
CA PHE A 23 1.80 1.44 -9.51
C PHE A 23 2.88 0.40 -9.15
N VAL A 24 3.62 -0.12 -10.14
CA VAL A 24 4.72 -1.08 -9.93
C VAL A 24 6.05 -0.34 -9.72
N VAL A 25 6.10 0.54 -8.71
CA VAL A 25 7.32 1.32 -8.40
C VAL A 25 8.41 0.37 -7.91
N ASN A 26 9.36 0.05 -8.80
CA ASN A 26 10.69 -0.53 -8.59
C ASN A 26 11.19 -0.60 -7.12
N PHE A 27 10.95 -1.72 -6.42
CA PHE A 27 11.42 -1.95 -5.05
C PHE A 27 12.81 -2.59 -5.03
N LYS A 28 13.84 -1.77 -4.80
CA LYS A 28 15.04 -2.24 -4.08
C LYS A 28 15.73 -1.05 -3.41
N ASN A 29 15.82 -1.11 -2.08
CA ASN A 29 16.39 -0.13 -1.14
C ASN A 29 15.63 1.20 -1.00
N MET A 30 14.47 1.17 -0.34
CA MET A 30 13.81 2.39 0.14
C MET A 30 14.40 2.86 1.47
N LYS A 31 14.32 4.17 1.73
CA LYS A 31 14.67 4.71 3.04
C LYS A 31 13.53 4.45 4.01
N LYS A 32 13.84 4.36 5.31
CA LYS A 32 12.85 4.16 6.37
C LYS A 32 11.71 5.18 6.32
N GLU A 33 12.01 6.44 6.03
CA GLU A 33 11.00 7.51 5.89
C GLU A 33 10.03 7.25 4.75
N ASP A 34 10.49 6.66 3.64
CA ASP A 34 9.63 6.28 2.51
C ASP A 34 8.70 5.12 2.91
N ILE A 35 9.22 4.12 3.64
CA ILE A 35 8.43 3.00 4.17
C ILE A 35 7.33 3.53 5.10
N GLU A 36 7.67 4.43 6.03
CA GLU A 36 6.72 5.05 6.95
C GLU A 36 5.58 5.75 6.21
N ASN A 37 5.91 6.55 5.19
CA ASN A 37 4.91 7.26 4.40
C ASN A 37 3.99 6.28 3.66
N ARG A 38 4.53 5.25 3.00
CA ARG A 38 3.74 4.25 2.27
C ARG A 38 2.83 3.44 3.20
N VAL A 39 3.33 3.01 4.36
CA VAL A 39 2.53 2.30 5.37
C VAL A 39 1.37 3.18 5.85
N LEU A 40 1.62 4.47 6.12
CA LEU A 40 0.58 5.40 6.53
C LEU A 40 -0.47 5.62 5.44
N GLU A 41 -0.07 5.70 4.17
CA GLU A 41 -1.01 5.79 3.04
C GLU A 41 -1.92 4.55 2.96
N ILE A 42 -1.36 3.35 3.06
CA ILE A 42 -2.11 2.10 3.05
C ILE A 42 -3.09 2.05 4.24
N LEU A 43 -2.62 2.36 5.45
CA LEU A 43 -3.46 2.41 6.64
C LEU A 43 -4.62 3.38 6.47
N LYS A 44 -4.37 4.61 6.03
CA LYS A 44 -5.43 5.62 5.82
C LYS A 44 -6.43 5.19 4.76
N LYS A 45 -5.96 4.59 3.66
CA LYS A 45 -6.82 4.06 2.59
C LYS A 45 -7.73 2.94 3.10
N VAL A 46 -7.17 1.96 3.80
CA VAL A 46 -7.93 0.78 4.25
C VAL A 46 -8.88 1.15 5.39
N LEU A 47 -8.44 1.99 6.33
CA LEU A 47 -9.21 2.42 7.50
C LEU A 47 -10.19 3.57 7.22
N GLY A 48 -10.12 4.19 6.04
CA GLY A 48 -10.99 5.30 5.64
C GLY A 48 -10.66 6.64 6.31
N LEU A 49 -9.43 6.82 6.78
CA LEU A 49 -8.99 7.98 7.57
C LEU A 49 -8.54 9.16 6.71
N ILE A 50 -9.46 9.70 5.89
CA ILE A 50 -9.17 10.73 4.86
C ILE A 50 -8.61 12.02 5.47
N ASN A 51 -9.03 12.39 6.68
CA ASN A 51 -8.66 13.66 7.34
C ASN A 51 -7.60 13.48 8.44
N GLU A 52 -7.10 12.27 8.65
CA GLU A 52 -6.17 11.99 9.74
C GLU A 52 -4.75 12.45 9.39
N THR A 53 -4.13 13.23 10.29
CA THR A 53 -2.78 13.77 10.11
C THR A 53 -1.76 13.11 11.01
N SER A 54 -2.20 12.24 11.92
CA SER A 54 -1.30 11.48 12.78
C SER A 54 -0.31 10.64 11.98
N LYS A 55 0.95 10.68 12.43
CA LYS A 55 2.04 9.83 11.94
C LYS A 55 2.10 8.48 12.66
N HIS A 56 1.34 8.35 13.74
CA HIS A 56 1.28 7.15 14.56
C HIS A 56 -0.17 6.70 14.65
N LEU A 57 -0.45 5.51 14.13
CA LEU A 57 -1.76 4.90 14.14
C LEU A 57 -1.64 3.62 14.95
N ASN A 58 -2.41 3.50 16.04
CA ASN A 58 -2.51 2.28 16.82
C ASN A 58 -3.91 1.70 16.66
N LYS A 59 -3.98 0.36 16.60
CA LYS A 59 -5.24 -0.38 16.52
C LYS A 59 -6.17 -0.07 17.69
N GLN A 60 -5.62 0.18 18.87
CA GLN A 60 -6.40 0.51 20.07
C GLN A 60 -7.10 1.88 19.98
N ASP A 61 -6.53 2.81 19.23
CA ASP A 61 -7.03 4.19 19.11
C ASP A 61 -8.03 4.35 17.96
N ILE A 62 -8.13 3.35 17.07
CA ILE A 62 -8.89 3.43 15.81
C ILE A 62 -9.98 2.37 15.79
N GLU A 63 -11.21 2.80 16.00
CA GLU A 63 -12.39 1.92 16.02
C GLU A 63 -12.60 1.14 14.71
N THR A 64 -12.26 1.75 13.56
CA THR A 64 -12.40 1.09 12.26
C THR A 64 -11.34 0.02 12.01
N TRP A 65 -10.34 -0.12 12.89
CA TRP A 65 -9.28 -1.12 12.76
C TRP A 65 -9.69 -2.45 13.42
N ASP A 66 -10.59 -3.17 12.74
CA ASP A 66 -11.00 -4.52 13.14
C ASP A 66 -10.07 -5.63 12.59
N SER A 67 -10.45 -6.89 12.85
CA SER A 67 -9.67 -8.06 12.38
C SER A 67 -9.65 -8.20 10.86
N LEU A 68 -10.73 -7.83 10.17
CA LEU A 68 -10.80 -7.92 8.71
C LEU A 68 -9.92 -6.84 8.06
N LYS A 69 -10.00 -5.62 8.58
CA LYS A 69 -9.16 -4.50 8.15
C LYS A 69 -7.70 -4.74 8.43
N HIS A 70 -7.36 -5.36 9.55
CA HIS A 70 -6.01 -5.78 9.84
C HIS A 70 -5.47 -6.75 8.78
N ILE A 71 -6.21 -7.79 8.40
CA ILE A 71 -5.81 -8.72 7.32
C ILE A 71 -5.66 -7.99 5.98
N MET A 72 -6.57 -7.07 5.65
CA MET A 72 -6.48 -6.26 4.43
C MET A 72 -5.23 -5.39 4.41
N ILE A 73 -4.87 -4.76 5.53
CA ILE A 73 -3.64 -3.96 5.65
C ILE A 73 -2.42 -4.83 5.36
N ILE A 74 -2.34 -6.01 5.97
CA ILE A 74 -1.23 -6.94 5.76
C ILE A 74 -1.11 -7.33 4.29
N ALA A 75 -2.21 -7.76 3.67
CA ALA A 75 -2.21 -8.19 2.28
C ALA A 75 -1.73 -7.08 1.32
N GLU A 76 -2.16 -5.84 1.53
CA GLU A 76 -1.72 -4.72 0.69
C GLU A 76 -0.25 -4.35 0.91
N ILE A 77 0.27 -4.52 2.13
CA ILE A 77 1.69 -4.32 2.42
C ILE A 77 2.53 -5.43 1.78
N GLU A 78 2.12 -6.69 1.87
CA GLU A 78 2.82 -7.79 1.21
C GLU A 78 2.92 -7.56 -0.29
N MET A 79 1.83 -7.13 -0.92
CA MET A 79 1.79 -6.80 -2.34
C MET A 79 2.63 -5.57 -2.70
N GLU A 80 2.57 -4.51 -1.89
CA GLU A 80 3.31 -3.28 -2.13
C GLU A 80 4.82 -3.51 -2.00
N PHE A 81 5.27 -4.16 -0.92
CA PHE A 81 6.69 -4.29 -0.61
C PHE A 81 7.34 -5.58 -1.15
N ASP A 82 6.57 -6.45 -1.81
CA ASP A 82 6.99 -7.79 -2.29
C ASP A 82 7.61 -8.65 -1.17
N ILE A 83 6.94 -8.68 -0.02
CA ILE A 83 7.34 -9.44 1.17
C ILE A 83 6.22 -10.38 1.62
N GLN A 84 6.56 -11.38 2.42
CA GLN A 84 5.59 -12.25 3.09
C GLN A 84 5.81 -12.22 4.60
N PHE A 85 4.72 -12.13 5.35
CA PHE A 85 4.73 -12.15 6.80
C PHE A 85 4.32 -13.50 7.34
N GLU A 86 5.02 -13.95 8.38
CA GLU A 86 4.61 -15.11 9.16
C GLU A 86 3.43 -14.73 10.08
N PRO A 87 2.57 -15.70 10.46
CA PRO A 87 1.42 -15.44 11.34
C PRO A 87 1.80 -14.76 12.65
N GLU A 88 2.95 -15.11 13.23
CA GLU A 88 3.46 -14.51 14.47
C GLU A 88 3.80 -13.03 14.28
N GLU A 89 4.36 -12.65 13.13
CA GLU A 89 4.68 -11.26 12.80
C GLU A 89 3.40 -10.43 12.62
N ILE A 90 2.37 -11.01 12.01
CA ILE A 90 1.07 -10.36 11.83
C ILE A 90 0.44 -10.01 13.19
N VAL A 91 0.52 -10.94 14.15
CA VAL A 91 -0.03 -10.72 15.50
C VAL A 91 0.67 -9.56 16.23
N GLU A 92 1.95 -9.31 15.96
CA GLU A 92 2.72 -8.21 16.54
C GLU A 92 2.44 -6.84 15.88
N MET A 93 1.71 -6.79 14.76
CA MET A 93 1.49 -5.56 13.98
C MET A 93 0.25 -4.76 14.41
N ASP A 94 0.24 -4.27 15.64
CA ASP A 94 -0.88 -3.48 16.18
C ASP A 94 -0.75 -1.96 15.99
N SER A 95 0.38 -1.49 15.46
CA SER A 95 0.63 -0.08 15.20
C SER A 95 1.40 0.15 13.90
N SER A 96 1.29 1.37 13.35
CA SER A 96 2.05 1.78 12.18
C SER A 96 3.56 1.67 12.40
N GLY A 97 4.03 1.89 13.64
CA GLY A 97 5.45 1.76 14.00
C GLY A 97 5.95 0.32 13.96
N GLU A 98 5.17 -0.62 14.52
CA GLU A 98 5.53 -2.04 14.51
C GLU A 98 5.53 -2.60 13.09
N ILE A 99 4.55 -2.22 12.27
CA ILE A 99 4.50 -2.59 10.84
C ILE A 99 5.78 -2.13 10.12
N VAL A 100 6.17 -0.86 10.26
CA VAL A 100 7.40 -0.32 9.65
C VAL A 100 8.63 -1.07 10.15
N ARG A 101 8.69 -1.39 11.44
CA ARG A 101 9.79 -2.15 12.05
C ARG A 101 9.91 -3.53 11.41
N VAL A 102 8.82 -4.26 11.20
CA VAL A 102 8.87 -5.60 10.60
C VAL A 102 9.26 -5.51 9.11
N ILE A 103 8.71 -4.57 8.35
CA ILE A 103 9.10 -4.35 6.94
C ILE A 103 10.59 -4.04 6.82
N THR A 104 11.10 -3.14 7.67
CA THR A 104 12.52 -2.74 7.67
C THR A 104 13.46 -3.90 7.99
N LYS A 105 13.00 -4.93 8.71
CA LYS A 105 13.80 -6.14 8.97
C LYS A 105 13.84 -7.11 7.77
N LYS A 106 12.85 -7.05 6.88
CA LYS A 106 12.73 -7.94 5.72
C LYS A 106 13.36 -7.37 4.44
N GLN A 107 13.58 -6.04 4.38
CA GLN A 107 14.38 -5.38 3.34
C GLN A 107 15.88 -5.43 3.65
#